data_AF-A0ABD2ZEE3-F1
#
_entry.id   AF-A0ABD2ZEE3-F1
#
_cell.length_a   1.000
_cell.length_b   1.000
_cell.length_c   1.000
_cell.angle_alpha   90.00
_cell.angle_beta   90.00
_cell.angle_gamma   90.00
#
_symmetry.space_group_name_H-M   'P 1'
#
loop_
_entity.id
_entity.type
_entity.pdbx_description
1 polymer ?
#
loop_
_entity_poly.entity_id
_entity_poly.type
_entity_poly.pdbx_seq_one_letter_code
_entity_poly.pdbx_strand_id
1 'polypeptide(L)'
;MAVPEVNKKLLGELEEMGFPQARASRALHFSGNSSIEAAISWIVDRENDTDIDEMPLVPVEINIEGSDPSCISEEVKLKSQELRDGVRKNREEEEKKLERNREKERIRAGKELQEAKRMNEENERKRYIVQRKADKEEKRRARERIHQKLQQDKAERRGRLGLPVEGPSSVKPATSFSYERKNSDQVGSALLPVISATKGEQMRECLRSLKHQHMGDDTQVKRAFQTLLIYVRNVANNPDDEKFRKIRLSNPAFRNRVGKFKEGVEFLEFCGFEIIGGEFLFLPRDKVDMALLTKAWAALNSALTNPFFGLLSRNVVTGD
;
A
#
# COMPACT_ATOMS: atom_id res chain seq x y z
N MET A 1 -29.54 -5.01 72.83
CA MET A 1 -28.49 -5.35 71.83
C MET A 1 -28.61 -6.83 71.57
N ALA A 2 -28.71 -7.26 70.32
CA ALA A 2 -28.82 -8.67 69.95
C ALA A 2 -27.51 -9.09 69.28
N VAL A 3 -27.02 -10.28 69.62
CA VAL A 3 -25.89 -10.93 68.93
C VAL A 3 -26.47 -11.71 67.75
N PRO A 4 -25.85 -11.71 66.55
CA PRO A 4 -26.31 -12.54 65.44
C PRO A 4 -26.41 -14.02 65.83
N GLU A 5 -27.50 -14.70 65.45
CA GLU A 5 -27.73 -16.10 65.85
C GLU A 5 -26.95 -17.06 64.96
N VAL A 6 -25.65 -17.20 65.27
CA VAL A 6 -24.72 -18.11 64.59
C VAL A 6 -24.69 -19.50 65.21
N ASN A 7 -24.33 -20.51 64.40
CA ASN A 7 -24.29 -21.90 64.82
C ASN A 7 -23.20 -22.14 65.88
N LYS A 8 -23.63 -22.35 67.12
CA LYS A 8 -22.79 -22.47 68.32
C LYS A 8 -21.73 -23.59 68.23
N LYS A 9 -21.91 -24.60 67.39
CA LYS A 9 -20.88 -25.63 67.14
C LYS A 9 -19.72 -25.06 66.32
N LEU A 10 -20.03 -24.52 65.14
CA LEU A 10 -19.05 -23.92 64.24
C LEU A 10 -18.34 -22.72 64.91
N LEU A 11 -19.04 -21.99 65.78
CA LEU A 11 -18.47 -20.92 66.59
C LEU A 11 -17.45 -21.48 67.60
N GLY A 12 -17.79 -22.53 68.34
CA GLY A 12 -16.88 -23.19 69.26
C GLY A 12 -15.65 -23.78 68.56
N GLU A 13 -15.82 -24.40 67.39
CA GLU A 13 -14.70 -24.93 66.60
C GLU A 13 -13.77 -23.80 66.08
N LEU A 14 -14.30 -22.61 65.76
CA LEU A 14 -13.51 -21.42 65.45
C LEU A 14 -12.80 -20.82 66.68
N GLU A 15 -13.43 -20.87 67.86
CA GLU A 15 -12.82 -20.47 69.13
C GLU A 15 -11.70 -21.43 69.56
N GLU A 16 -11.86 -22.75 69.36
CA GLU A 16 -10.81 -23.77 69.58
C GLU A 16 -9.62 -23.60 68.62
N MET A 17 -9.85 -23.11 67.39
CA MET A 17 -8.79 -22.69 66.46
C MET A 17 -8.17 -21.32 66.79
N GLY A 18 -8.64 -20.64 67.84
CA GLY A 18 -8.06 -19.39 68.34
C GLY A 18 -8.56 -18.11 67.67
N PHE A 19 -9.62 -18.16 66.87
CA PHE A 19 -10.23 -16.95 66.31
C PHE A 19 -11.07 -16.21 67.37
N PRO A 20 -11.00 -14.86 67.46
CA PRO A 20 -11.85 -14.10 68.37
C PRO A 20 -13.34 -14.31 68.08
N GLN A 21 -14.15 -14.50 69.13
CA GLN A 21 -15.60 -14.76 69.02
C GLN A 21 -16.35 -13.74 68.14
N ALA A 22 -15.98 -12.45 68.20
CA ALA A 22 -16.58 -11.42 67.35
C ALA A 22 -16.28 -11.64 65.85
N ARG A 23 -15.01 -11.91 65.51
CA ARG A 23 -14.54 -12.25 64.16
C ARG A 23 -15.18 -13.53 63.63
N ALA A 24 -15.23 -14.58 64.46
CA ALA A 24 -15.87 -15.86 64.14
C ALA A 24 -17.39 -15.70 63.91
N SER A 25 -18.08 -14.93 64.76
CA SER A 25 -19.52 -14.64 64.60
C SER A 25 -19.81 -13.84 63.32
N ARG A 26 -19.00 -12.82 63.03
CA ARG A 26 -19.12 -12.02 61.81
C ARG A 26 -18.85 -12.87 60.56
N ALA A 27 -17.84 -13.74 60.59
CA ALA A 27 -17.53 -14.67 59.51
C ALA A 27 -18.65 -15.70 59.27
N LEU A 28 -19.22 -16.29 60.33
CA LEU A 28 -20.34 -17.23 60.23
C LEU A 28 -21.62 -16.57 59.71
N HIS A 29 -21.86 -15.29 60.06
CA HIS A 29 -22.98 -14.52 59.52
C HIS A 29 -22.82 -14.29 58.02
N PHE A 30 -21.67 -13.78 57.57
CA PHE A 30 -21.42 -13.54 56.14
C PHE A 30 -21.21 -14.80 55.29
N SER A 31 -20.79 -15.93 55.88
CA SER A 31 -20.74 -17.25 55.21
C SER A 31 -22.08 -18.00 55.27
N GLY A 32 -23.11 -17.43 55.90
CA GLY A 32 -24.45 -18.02 55.99
C GLY A 32 -24.52 -19.30 56.82
N ASN A 33 -23.67 -19.45 57.84
CA ASN A 33 -23.51 -20.67 58.66
C ASN A 33 -23.23 -21.97 57.85
N SER A 34 -22.69 -21.85 56.63
CA SER A 34 -22.63 -22.97 55.66
C SER A 34 -21.55 -24.02 55.96
N SER A 35 -20.32 -23.61 56.26
CA SER A 35 -19.25 -24.49 56.74
C SER A 35 -18.17 -23.70 57.50
N ILE A 36 -17.33 -24.43 58.24
CA ILE A 36 -16.18 -23.85 58.96
C ILE A 36 -15.14 -23.33 57.97
N GLU A 37 -14.86 -24.09 56.91
CA GLU A 37 -13.93 -23.71 55.83
C GLU A 37 -14.37 -22.42 55.13
N ALA A 38 -15.68 -22.22 54.91
CA ALA A 38 -16.22 -20.98 54.34
C ALA A 38 -16.08 -19.79 55.28
N ALA A 39 -16.20 -19.99 56.59
CA ALA A 39 -15.92 -18.95 57.60
C ALA A 39 -14.42 -18.63 57.68
N ILE A 40 -13.53 -19.64 57.63
CA ILE A 40 -12.07 -19.43 57.58
C ILE A 40 -11.67 -18.66 56.31
N SER A 41 -12.18 -19.05 55.13
CA SER A 41 -11.91 -18.31 53.88
C SER A 41 -12.31 -16.85 54.02
N TRP A 42 -13.52 -16.57 54.51
CA TRP A 42 -13.99 -15.21 54.72
C TRP A 42 -13.10 -14.40 55.68
N ILE A 43 -12.56 -15.04 56.73
CA ILE A 43 -11.61 -14.42 57.66
C ILE A 43 -10.29 -14.09 56.95
N VAL A 44 -9.71 -15.03 56.20
CA VAL A 44 -8.43 -14.86 55.48
C VAL A 44 -8.57 -13.83 54.36
N ASP A 45 -9.63 -13.90 53.57
CA ASP A 45 -9.94 -12.96 52.47
C ASP A 45 -10.10 -11.50 52.94
N ARG A 46 -10.21 -11.25 54.25
CA ARG A 46 -10.41 -9.94 54.87
C ARG A 46 -9.48 -9.66 56.04
N GLU A 47 -8.45 -10.48 56.29
CA GLU A 47 -7.70 -10.47 57.56
C GLU A 47 -6.95 -9.17 57.88
N ASN A 48 -6.82 -8.28 56.88
CA ASN A 48 -6.11 -7.00 56.93
C ASN A 48 -7.02 -5.77 57.13
N ASP A 49 -8.34 -5.92 57.12
CA ASP A 49 -9.29 -4.83 57.38
C ASP A 49 -9.27 -4.45 58.88
N THR A 50 -9.19 -3.16 59.22
CA THR A 50 -9.06 -2.76 60.65
C THR A 50 -10.35 -2.88 61.47
N ASP A 51 -11.49 -3.15 60.84
CA ASP A 51 -12.81 -3.25 61.47
C ASP A 51 -13.32 -4.70 61.65
N ILE A 52 -12.53 -5.75 61.31
CA ILE A 52 -12.97 -7.16 61.38
C ILE A 52 -13.50 -7.53 62.78
N ASP A 53 -12.79 -7.10 63.82
CA ASP A 53 -13.11 -7.42 65.21
C ASP A 53 -14.17 -6.46 65.80
N GLU A 54 -14.61 -5.45 65.03
CA GLU A 54 -15.74 -4.61 65.43
C GLU A 54 -17.05 -5.40 65.26
N MET A 55 -17.74 -5.61 66.38
CA MET A 55 -19.00 -6.32 66.46
C MET A 55 -20.05 -5.63 65.57
N PRO A 56 -20.59 -6.28 64.52
CA PRO A 56 -21.38 -5.60 63.51
C PRO A 56 -22.74 -5.16 64.07
N LEU A 57 -22.91 -3.85 64.31
CA LEU A 57 -24.14 -3.23 64.82
C LEU A 57 -25.21 -3.12 63.71
N VAL A 58 -25.71 -4.26 63.24
CA VAL A 58 -26.81 -4.33 62.27
C VAL A 58 -28.17 -4.31 63.01
N PRO A 59 -29.13 -3.44 62.62
CA PRO A 59 -30.47 -3.47 63.21
C PRO A 59 -31.22 -4.76 62.86
N VAL A 60 -31.62 -5.50 63.90
CA VAL A 60 -32.71 -6.50 63.94
C VAL A 60 -32.98 -7.24 62.62
N GLU A 61 -32.40 -8.44 62.49
CA GLU A 61 -33.02 -9.45 61.63
C GLU A 61 -34.41 -9.76 62.19
N ILE A 62 -35.43 -9.45 61.40
CA ILE A 62 -36.81 -9.79 61.72
C ILE A 62 -36.95 -11.30 61.49
N ASN A 63 -36.92 -12.08 62.58
CA ASN A 63 -37.43 -13.45 62.55
C ASN A 63 -38.93 -13.39 62.21
N ILE A 64 -39.26 -13.55 60.92
CA ILE A 64 -40.64 -13.75 60.47
C ILE A 64 -41.00 -15.22 60.74
N GLU A 65 -41.12 -15.55 62.02
CA GLU A 65 -41.76 -16.78 62.44
C GLU A 65 -43.27 -16.62 62.26
N GLY A 66 -43.79 -17.16 61.15
CA GLY A 66 -45.21 -17.48 61.01
C GLY A 66 -46.22 -16.33 60.90
N SER A 67 -45.81 -15.08 60.64
CA SER A 67 -46.79 -14.01 60.31
C SER A 67 -47.26 -14.13 58.86
N ASP A 68 -48.58 -14.16 58.65
CA ASP A 68 -49.19 -14.49 57.35
C ASP A 68 -48.74 -13.59 56.18
N PRO A 69 -48.42 -14.15 55.00
CA PRO A 69 -48.05 -13.38 53.80
C PRO A 69 -49.25 -12.70 53.11
N SER A 70 -50.40 -12.62 53.78
CA SER A 70 -51.71 -12.27 53.23
C SER A 70 -51.96 -10.77 53.04
N CYS A 71 -51.11 -9.89 53.61
CA CYS A 71 -51.25 -8.43 53.50
C CYS A 71 -50.02 -7.72 52.90
N ILE A 72 -49.42 -8.31 51.86
CA ILE A 72 -48.64 -7.54 50.88
C ILE A 72 -49.49 -7.44 49.60
N SER A 73 -50.08 -6.26 49.38
CA SER A 73 -50.88 -5.95 48.18
C SER A 73 -50.13 -6.32 46.90
N GLU A 74 -50.83 -6.95 45.97
CA GLU A 74 -50.25 -7.45 44.71
C GLU A 74 -49.58 -6.33 43.90
N GLU A 75 -50.11 -5.11 43.98
CA GLU A 75 -49.54 -3.90 43.37
C GLU A 75 -48.10 -3.62 43.82
N VAL A 76 -47.76 -3.90 45.09
CA VAL A 76 -46.42 -3.65 45.65
C VAL A 76 -45.44 -4.71 45.16
N LYS A 77 -45.88 -5.97 45.06
CA LYS A 77 -45.09 -7.06 44.44
C LYS A 77 -44.86 -6.78 42.95
N LEU A 78 -45.89 -6.36 42.22
CA LEU A 78 -45.81 -5.96 40.81
C LEU A 78 -44.83 -4.80 40.59
N LYS A 79 -44.93 -3.70 41.34
CA LYS A 79 -43.97 -2.57 41.24
C LYS A 79 -42.53 -2.98 41.58
N SER A 80 -42.33 -3.83 42.59
CA SER A 80 -41.01 -4.38 42.92
C SER A 80 -40.43 -5.21 41.77
N GLN A 81 -41.27 -6.00 41.09
CA GLN A 81 -40.86 -6.82 39.96
C GLN A 81 -40.59 -5.97 38.70
N GLU A 82 -41.48 -5.03 38.37
CA GLU A 82 -41.33 -4.09 37.26
C GLU A 82 -40.03 -3.26 37.36
N LEU A 83 -39.68 -2.77 38.56
CA LEU A 83 -38.40 -2.08 38.79
C LEU A 83 -37.19 -3.00 38.56
N ARG A 84 -37.25 -4.27 38.98
CA ARG A 84 -36.16 -5.24 38.76
C ARG A 84 -35.98 -5.60 37.29
N ASP A 85 -37.07 -5.81 36.56
CA ASP A 85 -37.03 -6.15 35.14
C ASP A 85 -36.71 -4.92 34.27
N GLY A 86 -37.07 -3.72 34.69
CA GLY A 86 -36.59 -2.46 34.12
C GLY A 86 -35.06 -2.29 34.24
N VAL A 87 -34.48 -2.60 35.40
CA VAL A 87 -33.01 -2.59 35.60
C VAL A 87 -32.31 -3.63 34.71
N ARG A 88 -32.87 -4.84 34.59
CA ARG A 88 -32.35 -5.88 33.68
C ARG A 88 -32.37 -5.42 32.22
N LYS A 89 -33.52 -4.92 31.75
CA LYS A 89 -33.69 -4.41 30.39
C LYS A 89 -32.74 -3.24 30.08
N ASN A 90 -32.58 -2.28 31.00
CA ASN A 90 -31.64 -1.19 30.83
C ASN A 90 -30.18 -1.69 30.74
N ARG A 91 -29.79 -2.68 31.54
CA ARG A 91 -28.47 -3.30 31.48
C ARG A 91 -28.21 -3.98 30.13
N GLU A 92 -29.17 -4.77 29.64
CA GLU A 92 -29.09 -5.38 28.31
C GLU A 92 -29.03 -4.33 27.18
N GLU A 93 -29.80 -3.23 27.29
CA GLU A 93 -29.79 -2.16 26.31
C GLU A 93 -28.45 -1.42 26.27
N GLU A 94 -27.83 -1.15 27.41
CA GLU A 94 -26.47 -0.58 27.48
C GLU A 94 -25.41 -1.55 26.95
N GLU A 95 -25.49 -2.84 27.27
CA GLU A 95 -24.57 -3.85 26.74
C GLU A 95 -24.68 -3.95 25.20
N LYS A 96 -25.91 -3.98 24.67
CA LYS A 96 -26.20 -3.91 23.23
C LYS A 96 -25.80 -2.57 22.60
N LYS A 97 -25.75 -1.45 23.34
CA LYS A 97 -25.20 -0.16 22.85
C LYS A 97 -23.67 -0.20 22.79
N LEU A 98 -23.04 -0.76 23.80
CA LEU A 98 -21.58 -0.86 23.93
C LEU A 98 -20.98 -1.82 22.88
N GLU A 99 -21.62 -2.97 22.64
CA GLU A 99 -21.26 -3.88 21.55
C GLU A 99 -21.39 -3.20 20.17
N ARG A 100 -22.50 -2.49 19.92
CA ARG A 100 -22.68 -1.67 18.70
C ARG A 100 -21.67 -0.54 18.58
N ASN A 101 -21.04 -0.09 19.67
CA ASN A 101 -19.97 0.90 19.61
C ASN A 101 -18.61 0.25 19.33
N ARG A 102 -18.28 -0.88 19.96
CA ARG A 102 -17.08 -1.69 19.64
C ARG A 102 -17.02 -2.06 18.15
N GLU A 103 -18.13 -2.47 17.55
CA GLU A 103 -18.17 -2.81 16.12
C GLU A 103 -18.03 -1.57 15.22
N LYS A 104 -18.61 -0.42 15.60
CA LYS A 104 -18.35 0.86 14.91
C LYS A 104 -16.89 1.28 15.02
N GLU A 105 -16.24 1.04 16.15
CA GLU A 105 -14.82 1.35 16.37
C GLU A 105 -13.93 0.46 15.50
N ARG A 106 -14.22 -0.84 15.39
CA ARG A 106 -13.57 -1.75 14.43
C ARG A 106 -13.67 -1.25 12.98
N ILE A 107 -14.88 -0.86 12.56
CA ILE A 107 -15.13 -0.29 11.22
C ILE A 107 -14.40 1.04 11.04
N ARG A 108 -14.43 1.91 12.06
CA ARG A 108 -13.77 3.23 12.04
C ARG A 108 -12.26 3.09 11.93
N ALA A 109 -11.62 2.29 12.78
CA ALA A 109 -10.18 2.02 12.72
C ALA A 109 -9.77 1.43 11.36
N GLY A 110 -10.59 0.52 10.79
CA GLY A 110 -10.38 0.00 9.44
C GLY A 110 -10.44 1.07 8.35
N LYS A 111 -11.34 2.06 8.48
CA LYS A 111 -11.43 3.22 7.56
C LYS A 111 -10.27 4.18 7.77
N GLU A 112 -9.97 4.57 9.00
CA GLU A 112 -8.89 5.49 9.38
C GLU A 112 -7.52 4.96 8.94
N LEU A 113 -7.28 3.64 9.04
CA LEU A 113 -6.07 3.00 8.52
C LEU A 113 -5.94 3.14 6.98
N GLN A 114 -7.04 3.01 6.24
CA GLN A 114 -7.06 3.22 4.79
C GLN A 114 -6.89 4.70 4.41
N GLU A 115 -7.47 5.60 5.21
CA GLU A 115 -7.41 7.05 5.01
C GLU A 115 -6.00 7.60 5.31
N ALA A 116 -5.39 7.19 6.43
CA ALA A 116 -4.00 7.47 6.75
C ALA A 116 -3.02 6.94 5.68
N LYS A 117 -3.27 5.73 5.15
CA LYS A 117 -2.48 5.17 4.04
C LYS A 117 -2.56 6.01 2.78
N ARG A 118 -3.76 6.48 2.40
CA ARG A 118 -3.96 7.41 1.27
C ARG A 118 -3.26 8.75 1.50
N MET A 119 -3.37 9.32 2.69
CA MET A 119 -2.72 10.58 3.06
C MET A 119 -1.18 10.50 3.01
N ASN A 120 -0.59 9.39 3.45
CA ASN A 120 0.84 9.17 3.31
C ASN A 120 1.27 9.07 1.84
N GLU A 121 0.58 8.25 1.04
CA GLU A 121 0.89 8.11 -0.39
C GLU A 121 0.75 9.44 -1.15
N GLU A 122 -0.26 10.25 -0.82
CA GLU A 122 -0.41 11.59 -1.42
C GLU A 122 0.71 12.54 -1.00
N ASN A 123 1.16 12.51 0.26
CA ASN A 123 2.31 13.29 0.72
C ASN A 123 3.63 12.85 0.07
N GLU A 124 3.85 11.55 -0.16
CA GLU A 124 4.98 11.03 -0.92
C GLU A 124 4.95 11.52 -2.38
N ARG A 125 3.79 11.41 -3.04
CA ARG A 125 3.58 11.93 -4.40
C ARG A 125 3.82 13.44 -4.48
N LYS A 126 3.34 14.21 -3.50
CA LYS A 126 3.58 15.67 -3.37
C LYS A 126 5.07 15.98 -3.23
N ARG A 127 5.80 15.30 -2.33
CA ARG A 127 7.25 15.44 -2.14
C ARG A 127 8.01 15.16 -3.44
N TYR A 128 7.70 14.05 -4.12
CA TYR A 128 8.32 13.69 -5.40
C TYR A 128 8.05 14.73 -6.51
N ILE A 129 6.83 15.26 -6.61
CA ILE A 129 6.51 16.32 -7.59
C ILE A 129 7.26 17.61 -7.28
N VAL A 130 7.40 18.00 -6.02
CA VAL A 130 8.20 19.17 -5.61
C VAL A 130 9.67 18.98 -5.95
N GLN A 131 10.26 17.83 -5.62
CA GLN A 131 11.64 17.49 -5.97
C GLN A 131 11.87 17.54 -7.50
N ARG A 132 11.01 16.89 -8.29
CA ARG A 132 11.11 16.89 -9.76
C ARG A 132 10.93 18.28 -10.39
N LYS A 133 10.20 19.19 -9.73
CA LYS A 133 10.14 20.62 -10.12
C LYS A 133 11.44 21.34 -9.75
N ALA A 134 11.98 21.12 -8.55
CA ALA A 134 13.26 21.69 -8.12
C ALA A 134 14.43 21.26 -9.03
N ASP A 135 14.58 19.97 -9.31
CA ASP A 135 15.59 19.43 -10.23
C ASP A 135 15.54 20.10 -11.61
N LYS A 136 14.33 20.33 -12.13
CA LYS A 136 14.10 20.93 -13.45
C LYS A 136 14.44 22.41 -13.45
N GLU A 137 14.09 23.11 -12.37
CA GLU A 137 14.38 24.52 -12.17
C GLU A 137 15.87 24.78 -11.93
N GLU A 138 16.56 23.94 -11.16
CA GLU A 138 18.02 24.02 -11.03
C GLU A 138 18.72 23.75 -12.37
N LYS A 139 18.30 22.72 -13.11
CA LYS A 139 18.83 22.45 -14.47
C LYS A 139 18.56 23.59 -15.45
N ARG A 140 17.48 24.36 -15.26
CA ARG A 140 17.23 25.61 -16.00
C ARG A 140 18.21 26.71 -15.60
N ARG A 141 18.34 27.00 -14.30
CA ARG A 141 19.29 28.00 -13.77
C ARG A 141 20.75 27.70 -14.15
N ALA A 142 21.14 26.42 -14.13
CA ALA A 142 22.48 26.00 -14.54
C ALA A 142 22.74 26.29 -16.04
N ARG A 143 21.76 26.05 -16.91
CA ARG A 143 21.83 26.41 -18.34
C ARG A 143 21.87 27.93 -18.54
N GLU A 144 21.08 28.67 -17.78
CA GLU A 144 21.06 30.14 -17.81
C GLU A 144 22.42 30.74 -17.39
N ARG A 145 23.07 30.21 -16.32
CA ARG A 145 24.45 30.59 -15.94
C ARG A 145 25.47 30.28 -17.05
N ILE A 146 25.39 29.10 -17.68
CA ILE A 146 26.29 28.72 -18.78
C ILE A 146 26.09 29.66 -19.98
N HIS A 147 24.84 29.99 -20.32
CA HIS A 147 24.51 30.92 -21.40
C HIS A 147 25.06 32.33 -21.12
N GLN A 148 24.88 32.85 -19.91
CA GLN A 148 25.46 34.14 -19.49
C GLN A 148 26.99 34.13 -19.57
N LYS A 149 27.65 33.07 -19.10
CA LYS A 149 29.11 32.94 -19.19
C LYS A 149 29.61 32.88 -20.64
N LEU A 150 28.89 32.18 -21.52
CA LEU A 150 29.18 32.16 -22.96
C LEU A 150 28.94 33.52 -23.64
N GLN A 151 27.93 34.29 -23.21
CA GLN A 151 27.71 35.65 -23.70
C GLN A 151 28.83 36.60 -23.25
N GLN A 152 29.30 36.48 -22.00
CA GLN A 152 30.42 37.26 -21.46
C GLN A 152 31.73 36.93 -22.18
N ASP A 153 32.09 35.65 -22.30
CA ASP A 153 33.27 35.17 -23.05
C ASP A 153 33.22 35.60 -24.53
N LYS A 154 32.06 35.50 -25.19
CA LYS A 154 31.86 36.02 -26.56
C LYS A 154 32.07 37.53 -26.64
N ALA A 155 31.62 38.30 -25.64
CA ALA A 155 31.82 39.75 -25.58
C ALA A 155 33.28 40.12 -25.29
N GLU A 156 33.95 39.44 -24.35
CA GLU A 156 35.37 39.65 -24.04
C GLU A 156 36.24 39.35 -25.27
N ARG A 157 36.00 38.22 -25.95
CA ARG A 157 36.70 37.90 -27.21
C ARG A 157 36.42 38.92 -28.31
N ARG A 158 35.18 39.40 -28.46
CA ARG A 158 34.84 40.47 -29.43
C ARG A 158 35.57 41.79 -29.12
N GLY A 159 35.67 42.15 -27.84
CA GLY A 159 36.42 43.32 -27.37
C GLY A 159 37.93 43.18 -27.58
N ARG A 160 38.52 42.03 -27.22
CA ARG A 160 39.94 41.72 -27.47
C ARG A 160 40.30 41.72 -28.96
N LEU A 161 39.34 41.38 -29.83
CA LEU A 161 39.48 41.43 -31.29
C LEU A 161 39.13 42.80 -31.90
N GLY A 162 38.71 43.78 -31.11
CA GLY A 162 38.47 45.16 -31.57
C GLY A 162 37.24 45.39 -32.47
N LEU A 163 36.29 44.44 -32.55
CA LEU A 163 35.10 44.62 -33.39
C LEU A 163 34.06 45.55 -32.71
N PRO A 164 33.47 46.53 -33.45
CA PRO A 164 32.41 47.40 -32.93
C PRO A 164 31.20 46.63 -32.37
N VAL A 165 30.40 47.29 -31.51
CA VAL A 165 29.18 46.73 -30.93
C VAL A 165 28.00 46.88 -31.91
N GLU A 166 27.52 45.75 -32.42
CA GLU A 166 26.25 45.67 -33.16
C GLU A 166 25.08 45.79 -32.19
N GLY A 167 24.19 46.76 -32.42
CA GLY A 167 22.92 46.89 -31.71
C GLY A 167 21.85 45.91 -32.23
N PRO A 168 20.75 45.69 -31.47
CA PRO A 168 19.71 44.74 -31.87
C PRO A 168 18.80 45.31 -32.96
N SER A 169 19.06 44.94 -34.22
CA SER A 169 18.12 45.12 -35.35
C SER A 169 17.76 43.78 -35.99
N SER A 170 16.73 43.79 -36.83
CA SER A 170 16.32 42.65 -37.68
C SER A 170 17.44 42.29 -38.69
N VAL A 171 17.55 41.07 -39.23
CA VAL A 171 16.63 40.44 -40.21
C VAL A 171 16.85 38.90 -40.27
N LYS A 172 15.86 38.15 -40.79
CA LYS A 172 15.95 36.72 -41.22
C LYS A 172 15.95 36.64 -42.76
N PRO A 173 16.44 35.56 -43.40
CA PRO A 173 17.51 34.62 -43.03
C PRO A 173 18.46 34.31 -44.23
N ALA A 174 19.22 33.20 -44.13
CA ALA A 174 19.81 32.39 -45.22
C ALA A 174 21.20 32.74 -45.83
N THR A 175 22.21 31.98 -45.36
CA THR A 175 23.13 31.15 -46.18
C THR A 175 24.09 31.80 -47.20
N SER A 176 25.40 31.81 -46.88
CA SER A 176 26.41 30.94 -47.58
C SER A 176 27.86 31.04 -47.01
N PHE A 177 28.52 29.88 -46.93
CA PHE A 177 29.96 29.59 -47.10
C PHE A 177 31.04 30.57 -46.56
N SER A 178 31.78 30.21 -45.50
CA SER A 178 33.09 29.45 -45.53
C SER A 178 34.28 30.39 -45.19
N TYR A 179 35.55 30.02 -44.93
CA TYR A 179 36.35 28.77 -44.77
C TYR A 179 37.47 29.09 -43.74
N GLU A 180 38.36 28.22 -43.23
CA GLU A 180 38.79 26.84 -43.52
C GLU A 180 38.46 25.94 -42.27
N ARG A 181 39.21 24.97 -41.68
CA ARG A 181 40.49 24.26 -41.91
C ARG A 181 40.42 22.79 -41.43
N LYS A 182 40.91 21.89 -42.29
CA LYS A 182 41.60 20.58 -42.13
C LYS A 182 41.82 19.99 -40.72
N ASN A 183 41.74 18.66 -40.48
CA ASN A 183 41.53 17.50 -41.39
C ASN A 183 41.04 16.27 -40.59
N SER A 184 40.09 15.49 -41.14
CA SER A 184 40.12 14.01 -41.15
C SER A 184 38.89 13.45 -41.89
N ASP A 185 39.14 12.98 -43.11
CA ASP A 185 38.25 12.22 -44.00
C ASP A 185 37.74 10.91 -43.32
N GLN A 186 36.68 10.22 -43.75
CA GLN A 186 36.01 10.14 -45.06
C GLN A 186 34.45 10.15 -44.89
N VAL A 187 33.68 10.88 -45.73
CA VAL A 187 32.96 10.42 -46.95
C VAL A 187 32.01 9.22 -46.72
N GLY A 188 30.73 9.24 -47.13
CA GLY A 188 29.95 10.27 -47.86
C GLY A 188 28.45 10.07 -47.65
N SER A 189 27.61 11.09 -47.82
CA SER A 189 26.98 11.51 -49.09
C SER A 189 25.50 11.09 -49.12
N ALA A 190 24.64 11.94 -49.70
CA ALA A 190 23.19 11.75 -49.65
C ALA A 190 22.68 10.87 -50.80
N LEU A 191 22.33 9.63 -50.49
CA LEU A 191 21.39 8.80 -51.25
C LEU A 191 20.30 8.28 -50.31
N LEU A 192 19.09 8.11 -50.83
CA LEU A 192 17.96 7.56 -50.07
C LEU A 192 18.28 6.12 -49.63
N PRO A 193 18.28 5.81 -48.31
CA PRO A 193 18.53 4.44 -47.86
C PRO A 193 17.34 3.52 -48.22
N VAL A 194 17.47 2.80 -49.34
CA VAL A 194 16.60 1.66 -49.64
C VAL A 194 16.89 0.56 -48.63
N ILE A 195 16.01 0.43 -47.64
CA ILE A 195 15.73 -0.77 -46.85
C ILE A 195 16.99 -1.54 -46.37
N SER A 196 17.74 -0.91 -45.47
CA SER A 196 18.41 -1.66 -44.39
C SER A 196 17.71 -1.28 -43.08
N ALA A 197 16.63 -2.00 -42.77
CA ALA A 197 15.80 -1.69 -41.61
C ALA A 197 16.63 -1.80 -40.31
N THR A 198 16.80 -0.68 -39.60
CA THR A 198 17.50 -0.67 -38.31
C THR A 198 16.76 -1.62 -37.35
N LYS A 199 17.44 -2.30 -36.41
CA LYS A 199 16.75 -3.18 -35.43
C LYS A 199 15.55 -2.51 -34.75
N GLY A 200 15.67 -1.24 -34.36
CA GLY A 200 14.58 -0.45 -33.78
C GLY A 200 13.43 -0.10 -34.73
N GLU A 201 13.57 -0.30 -36.04
CA GLU A 201 12.52 -0.19 -37.07
C GLU A 201 11.81 -1.52 -37.29
N GLN A 202 12.56 -2.63 -37.36
CA GLN A 202 12.02 -3.99 -37.36
C GLN A 202 11.10 -4.20 -36.14
N MET A 203 11.53 -3.73 -34.96
CA MET A 203 10.71 -3.70 -33.75
C MET A 203 9.42 -2.87 -33.86
N ARG A 204 9.42 -1.78 -34.64
CA ARG A 204 8.19 -1.00 -34.91
C ARG A 204 7.30 -1.73 -35.90
N GLU A 205 7.88 -2.49 -36.82
CA GLU A 205 7.16 -3.33 -37.77
C GLU A 205 6.43 -4.49 -37.07
N CYS A 206 7.10 -5.27 -36.23
CA CYS A 206 6.44 -6.32 -35.43
C CYS A 206 5.24 -5.77 -34.62
N LEU A 207 5.39 -4.60 -33.98
CA LEU A 207 4.29 -3.97 -33.25
C LEU A 207 3.17 -3.43 -34.16
N ARG A 208 3.47 -3.02 -35.41
CA ARG A 208 2.46 -2.66 -36.42
C ARG A 208 1.71 -3.92 -36.89
N SER A 209 2.44 -4.96 -37.28
CA SER A 209 1.89 -6.24 -37.75
C SER A 209 0.98 -6.88 -36.70
N LEU A 210 1.41 -6.96 -35.44
CA LEU A 210 0.61 -7.48 -34.32
C LEU A 210 -0.72 -6.72 -34.18
N LYS A 211 -0.68 -5.38 -34.24
CA LYS A 211 -1.89 -4.54 -34.17
C LYS A 211 -2.77 -4.64 -35.43
N HIS A 212 -2.20 -4.88 -36.61
CA HIS A 212 -2.95 -4.98 -37.86
C HIS A 212 -3.64 -6.34 -38.02
N GLN A 213 -2.95 -7.45 -37.70
CA GLN A 213 -3.55 -8.78 -37.69
C GLN A 213 -4.68 -8.91 -36.64
N HIS A 214 -4.57 -8.20 -35.51
CA HIS A 214 -5.56 -8.22 -34.43
C HIS A 214 -6.35 -6.91 -34.28
N MET A 215 -6.75 -6.29 -35.41
CA MET A 215 -7.57 -5.06 -35.41
C MET A 215 -8.90 -5.20 -34.64
N GLY A 216 -9.50 -6.39 -34.59
CA GLY A 216 -10.71 -6.67 -33.80
C GLY A 216 -10.47 -6.90 -32.30
N ASP A 217 -9.20 -7.03 -31.88
CA ASP A 217 -8.81 -7.60 -30.59
C ASP A 217 -7.88 -6.66 -29.79
N ASP A 218 -8.08 -5.34 -29.94
CA ASP A 218 -7.27 -4.27 -29.33
C ASP A 218 -7.03 -4.44 -27.81
N THR A 219 -7.97 -5.07 -27.07
CA THR A 219 -7.76 -5.38 -25.64
C THR A 219 -6.71 -6.47 -25.40
N GLN A 220 -6.59 -7.45 -26.30
CA GLN A 220 -5.53 -8.46 -26.26
C GLN A 220 -4.20 -7.86 -26.72
N VAL A 221 -4.21 -7.06 -27.79
CA VAL A 221 -3.04 -6.30 -28.30
C VAL A 221 -2.45 -5.41 -27.20
N LYS A 222 -3.27 -4.64 -26.48
CA LYS A 222 -2.83 -3.81 -25.35
C LYS A 222 -2.24 -4.64 -24.21
N ARG A 223 -2.82 -5.80 -23.89
CA ARG A 223 -2.26 -6.73 -22.89
C ARG A 223 -0.93 -7.35 -23.34
N ALA A 224 -0.74 -7.58 -24.64
CA ALA A 224 0.53 -8.01 -25.22
C ALA A 224 1.61 -6.93 -25.05
N PHE A 225 1.34 -5.71 -25.54
CA PHE A 225 2.27 -4.58 -25.44
C PHE A 225 2.62 -4.23 -23.98
N GLN A 226 1.65 -4.26 -23.06
CA GLN A 226 1.92 -4.08 -21.63
C GLN A 226 2.85 -5.16 -21.06
N THR A 227 2.70 -6.41 -21.50
CA THR A 227 3.51 -7.53 -21.01
C THR A 227 4.93 -7.49 -21.58
N LEU A 228 5.09 -7.13 -22.87
CA LEU A 228 6.39 -6.83 -23.48
C LEU A 228 7.09 -5.64 -22.79
N LEU A 229 6.34 -4.57 -22.49
CA LEU A 229 6.86 -3.38 -21.79
C LEU A 229 7.39 -3.74 -20.40
N ILE A 230 6.76 -4.68 -19.69
CA ILE A 230 7.25 -5.17 -18.39
C ILE A 230 8.59 -5.90 -18.55
N TYR A 231 8.76 -6.79 -19.54
CA TYR A 231 10.04 -7.48 -19.74
C TYR A 231 11.17 -6.51 -20.10
N VAL A 232 10.95 -5.63 -21.09
CA VAL A 232 11.95 -4.62 -21.50
C VAL A 232 12.29 -3.68 -20.34
N ARG A 233 11.30 -3.22 -19.56
CA ARG A 233 11.52 -2.36 -18.39
C ARG A 233 12.25 -3.05 -17.25
N ASN A 234 11.98 -4.33 -17.00
CA ASN A 234 12.63 -5.07 -15.93
C ASN A 234 14.12 -5.27 -16.22
N VAL A 235 14.48 -5.63 -17.46
CA VAL A 235 15.87 -5.71 -17.93
C VAL A 235 16.53 -4.33 -17.89
N ALA A 236 15.87 -3.28 -18.42
CA ALA A 236 16.45 -1.93 -18.45
C ALA A 236 16.64 -1.30 -17.05
N ASN A 237 15.88 -1.74 -16.05
CA ASN A 237 16.07 -1.35 -14.65
C ASN A 237 17.17 -2.16 -13.95
N ASN A 238 17.29 -3.46 -14.24
CA ASN A 238 18.17 -4.41 -13.54
C ASN A 238 18.89 -5.32 -14.56
N PRO A 239 19.86 -4.80 -15.34
CA PRO A 239 20.47 -5.55 -16.45
C PRO A 239 21.27 -6.76 -15.98
N ASP A 240 21.85 -6.73 -14.78
CA ASP A 240 22.68 -7.81 -14.26
C ASP A 240 21.88 -8.98 -13.64
N ASP A 241 20.58 -8.81 -13.31
CA ASP A 241 19.78 -9.87 -12.69
C ASP A 241 19.22 -10.87 -13.72
N GLU A 242 19.69 -12.11 -13.65
CA GLU A 242 19.26 -13.23 -14.51
C GLU A 242 17.77 -13.55 -14.42
N LYS A 243 17.12 -13.24 -13.30
CA LYS A 243 15.69 -13.44 -13.08
C LYS A 243 14.83 -12.62 -14.03
N PHE A 244 15.33 -11.46 -14.48
CA PHE A 244 14.65 -10.63 -15.49
C PHE A 244 15.14 -10.92 -16.91
N ARG A 245 16.35 -11.48 -17.06
CA ARG A 245 16.90 -11.94 -18.34
C ARG A 245 16.36 -13.31 -18.79
N LYS A 246 15.65 -14.07 -17.94
CA LYS A 246 15.08 -15.40 -18.27
C LYS A 246 13.54 -15.43 -18.18
N ILE A 247 12.87 -15.73 -19.29
CA ILE A 247 11.41 -15.86 -19.41
C ILE A 247 11.05 -17.32 -19.74
N ARG A 248 10.02 -17.89 -19.09
CA ARG A 248 9.54 -19.26 -19.36
C ARG A 248 8.41 -19.25 -20.38
N LEU A 249 8.58 -19.96 -21.50
CA LEU A 249 7.55 -20.06 -22.57
C LEU A 249 6.31 -20.83 -22.11
N SER A 250 6.48 -21.82 -21.22
CA SER A 250 5.40 -22.60 -20.61
C SER A 250 4.50 -21.81 -19.65
N ASN A 251 4.91 -20.60 -19.22
CA ASN A 251 4.12 -19.78 -18.31
C ASN A 251 2.79 -19.35 -18.98
N PRO A 252 1.61 -19.68 -18.43
CA PRO A 252 0.33 -19.35 -19.05
C PRO A 252 0.10 -17.83 -19.17
N ALA A 253 0.73 -17.00 -18.34
CA ALA A 253 0.67 -15.54 -18.46
C ALA A 253 1.54 -14.99 -19.61
N PHE A 254 2.66 -15.65 -19.95
CA PHE A 254 3.42 -15.35 -21.16
C PHE A 254 2.66 -15.86 -22.39
N ARG A 255 2.33 -17.16 -22.41
CA ARG A 255 1.69 -17.82 -23.55
C ARG A 255 0.39 -17.13 -23.97
N ASN A 256 -0.50 -16.80 -23.03
CA ASN A 256 -1.78 -16.17 -23.36
C ASN A 256 -1.72 -14.70 -23.75
N ARG A 257 -0.59 -14.00 -23.55
CA ARG A 257 -0.47 -12.55 -23.81
C ARG A 257 0.56 -12.17 -24.86
N VAL A 258 1.61 -12.97 -25.02
CA VAL A 258 2.72 -12.71 -25.95
C VAL A 258 2.95 -13.93 -26.83
N GLY A 259 3.11 -15.12 -26.25
CA GLY A 259 3.39 -16.36 -26.99
C GLY A 259 2.27 -16.92 -27.88
N LYS A 260 1.16 -16.19 -28.05
CA LYS A 260 0.14 -16.43 -29.11
C LYS A 260 0.44 -15.65 -30.40
N PHE A 261 1.23 -14.57 -30.31
CA PHE A 261 1.54 -13.65 -31.40
C PHE A 261 2.99 -13.90 -31.83
N LYS A 262 3.23 -14.21 -33.11
CA LYS A 262 4.58 -14.51 -33.62
C LYS A 262 5.48 -13.29 -33.50
N GLU A 263 4.92 -12.15 -33.86
CA GLU A 263 5.48 -10.81 -33.79
C GLU A 263 5.87 -10.42 -32.35
N GLY A 264 5.20 -11.02 -31.35
CA GLY A 264 5.50 -10.84 -29.94
C GLY A 264 6.74 -11.62 -29.48
N VAL A 265 7.10 -12.70 -30.17
CA VAL A 265 8.35 -13.46 -29.96
C VAL A 265 9.48 -12.83 -30.77
N GLU A 266 9.25 -12.53 -32.06
CA GLU A 266 10.17 -11.79 -32.92
C GLU A 266 10.63 -10.47 -32.28
N PHE A 267 9.71 -9.71 -31.66
CA PHE A 267 10.06 -8.48 -30.95
C PHE A 267 11.05 -8.71 -29.80
N LEU A 268 10.99 -9.85 -29.11
CA LEU A 268 11.93 -10.23 -28.04
C LEU A 268 13.27 -10.69 -28.62
N GLU A 269 13.27 -11.37 -29.77
CA GLU A 269 14.49 -11.71 -30.51
C GLU A 269 15.21 -10.43 -31.00
N PHE A 270 14.47 -9.44 -31.50
CA PHE A 270 15.01 -8.12 -31.81
C PHE A 270 15.48 -7.34 -30.55
N CYS A 271 14.96 -7.65 -29.35
CA CYS A 271 15.52 -7.16 -28.07
C CYS A 271 16.81 -7.89 -27.65
N GLY A 272 17.18 -8.98 -28.32
CA GLY A 272 18.36 -9.81 -28.00
C GLY A 272 18.07 -11.06 -27.15
N PHE A 273 16.80 -11.41 -26.89
CA PHE A 273 16.46 -12.68 -26.23
C PHE A 273 16.60 -13.84 -27.22
N GLU A 274 17.16 -14.95 -26.76
CA GLU A 274 17.41 -16.15 -27.57
C GLU A 274 16.61 -17.33 -26.99
N ILE A 275 16.02 -18.15 -27.86
CA ILE A 275 15.24 -19.33 -27.45
C ILE A 275 16.20 -20.47 -27.11
N ILE A 276 16.40 -20.74 -25.82
CA ILE A 276 17.24 -21.83 -25.32
C ILE A 276 16.35 -23.05 -25.03
N GLY A 277 16.60 -24.15 -25.75
CA GLY A 277 15.95 -25.45 -25.54
C GLY A 277 14.45 -25.49 -25.84
N GLY A 278 13.88 -24.48 -26.51
CA GLY A 278 12.45 -24.40 -26.82
C GLY A 278 11.53 -24.08 -25.62
N GLU A 279 12.06 -24.03 -24.40
CA GLU A 279 11.30 -23.79 -23.16
C GLU A 279 11.51 -22.40 -22.55
N PHE A 280 12.64 -21.76 -22.83
CA PHE A 280 13.04 -20.49 -22.22
C PHE A 280 13.53 -19.50 -23.27
N LEU A 281 13.11 -18.23 -23.13
CA LEU A 281 13.78 -17.09 -23.73
C LEU A 281 14.81 -16.57 -22.72
N PHE A 282 16.07 -16.42 -23.13
CA PHE A 282 17.16 -15.92 -22.30
C PHE A 282 17.91 -14.79 -23.00
N LEU A 283 18.26 -13.75 -22.27
CA LEU A 283 19.07 -12.63 -22.76
C LEU A 283 20.50 -12.72 -22.18
N PRO A 284 21.51 -13.09 -22.99
CA PRO A 284 22.90 -13.06 -22.56
C PRO A 284 23.34 -11.63 -22.20
N ARG A 285 24.20 -11.49 -21.18
CA ARG A 285 24.67 -10.18 -20.69
C ARG A 285 25.33 -9.36 -21.80
N ASP A 286 26.09 -10.02 -22.67
CA ASP A 286 26.86 -9.42 -23.76
C ASP A 286 25.98 -8.93 -24.92
N LYS A 287 24.69 -9.28 -24.94
CA LYS A 287 23.70 -8.86 -25.94
C LYS A 287 22.75 -7.77 -25.42
N VAL A 288 22.94 -7.26 -24.20
CA VAL A 288 22.12 -6.19 -23.59
C VAL A 288 22.51 -4.80 -24.16
N ASP A 289 22.00 -4.47 -25.35
CA ASP A 289 22.08 -3.09 -25.87
C ASP A 289 21.03 -2.20 -25.18
N MET A 290 21.48 -1.41 -24.20
CA MET A 290 20.66 -0.46 -23.45
C MET A 290 20.05 0.65 -24.34
N ALA A 291 20.70 1.03 -25.44
CA ALA A 291 20.16 2.01 -26.39
C ALA A 291 19.06 1.39 -27.27
N LEU A 292 19.19 0.10 -27.64
CA LEU A 292 18.15 -0.66 -28.32
C LEU A 292 16.95 -0.92 -27.41
N LEU A 293 17.16 -1.35 -26.16
CA LEU A 293 16.10 -1.52 -25.16
C LEU A 293 15.36 -0.20 -24.87
N THR A 294 16.06 0.94 -24.85
CA THR A 294 15.43 2.26 -24.73
C THR A 294 14.57 2.60 -25.94
N LYS A 295 15.02 2.29 -27.17
CA LYS A 295 14.23 2.45 -28.41
C LYS A 295 13.01 1.51 -28.42
N ALA A 296 13.17 0.27 -27.95
CA ALA A 296 12.12 -0.73 -27.82
C ALA A 296 11.03 -0.29 -26.82
N TRP A 297 11.44 0.19 -25.64
CA TRP A 297 10.55 0.76 -24.64
C TRP A 297 9.78 1.97 -25.18
N ALA A 298 10.46 2.88 -25.89
CA ALA A 298 9.81 4.05 -26.50
C ALA A 298 8.80 3.65 -27.59
N ALA A 299 9.10 2.63 -28.41
CA ALA A 299 8.17 2.09 -29.41
C ALA A 299 6.93 1.47 -28.77
N LEU A 300 7.09 0.61 -27.76
CA LEU A 300 5.99 0.00 -27.00
C LEU A 300 5.14 1.05 -26.28
N ASN A 301 5.77 2.03 -25.63
CA ASN A 301 5.06 3.11 -24.94
C ASN A 301 4.30 3.99 -25.95
N SER A 302 4.87 4.24 -27.15
CA SER A 302 4.15 4.90 -28.24
C SER A 302 2.99 4.07 -28.77
N ALA A 303 3.11 2.74 -28.84
CA ALA A 303 2.04 1.84 -29.31
C ALA A 303 0.85 1.80 -28.34
N LEU A 304 1.11 1.92 -27.04
CA LEU A 304 0.09 2.03 -26.00
C LEU A 304 -0.54 3.44 -25.89
N THR A 305 0.25 4.50 -26.13
CA THR A 305 -0.20 5.89 -25.92
C THR A 305 -0.85 6.50 -27.16
N ASN A 306 -0.46 6.10 -28.37
CA ASN A 306 -0.94 6.71 -29.62
C ASN A 306 -1.98 5.82 -30.32
N PRO A 307 -3.26 6.23 -30.42
CA PRO A 307 -4.30 5.49 -31.15
C PRO A 307 -3.91 5.20 -32.61
N PHE A 308 -3.21 6.15 -33.26
CA PHE A 308 -2.79 6.10 -34.65
C PHE A 308 -1.50 5.30 -34.89
N PHE A 309 -0.91 4.68 -33.85
CA PHE A 309 0.25 3.81 -34.03
C PHE A 309 -0.06 2.70 -35.05
N GLY A 310 0.74 2.61 -36.11
CA GLY A 310 0.59 1.66 -37.21
C GLY A 310 -0.28 2.12 -38.40
N LEU A 311 -1.13 3.14 -38.25
CA LEU A 311 -2.12 3.53 -39.28
C LEU A 311 -1.57 4.40 -40.42
N LEU A 312 -0.32 4.86 -40.34
CA LEU A 312 0.29 5.82 -41.28
C LEU A 312 1.38 5.19 -42.15
N SER A 313 1.19 3.94 -42.58
CA SER A 313 2.12 3.26 -43.50
C SER A 313 1.32 2.39 -44.46
N ARG A 314 1.35 2.72 -45.75
CA ARG A 314 0.84 1.82 -46.79
C ARG A 314 1.74 0.58 -46.84
N ASN A 315 1.14 -0.60 -46.93
CA ASN A 315 1.88 -1.82 -47.23
C ASN A 315 2.56 -1.65 -48.59
N VAL A 316 3.89 -1.72 -48.63
CA VAL A 316 4.58 -2.12 -49.86
C VAL A 316 4.40 -3.63 -49.94
N VAL A 317 3.32 -4.04 -50.61
CA VAL A 317 3.14 -5.44 -51.00
C VAL A 317 4.22 -5.72 -52.03
N THR A 318 5.24 -6.48 -51.63
CA THR A 318 6.08 -7.20 -52.57
C THR A 318 5.20 -8.25 -53.24
N GLY A 319 4.76 -7.97 -54.46
CA GLY A 319 4.02 -8.95 -55.26
C GLY A 319 4.95 -10.07 -55.74
N ASP A 320 4.34 -11.24 -55.92
CA ASP A 320 4.88 -12.34 -56.73
C ASP A 320 4.94 -11.95 -58.23
#